data_AF-A0A432EK72-F1
#
_entry.id   AF-A0A432EK72-F1
#
_cell.length_a   1.000
_cell.length_b   1.000
_cell.length_c   1.000
_cell.angle_alpha   90.00
_cell.angle_beta   90.00
_cell.angle_gamma   90.00
#
_symmetry.space_group_name_H-M   'P 1'
#
loop_
_entity.id
_entity.type
_entity.pdbx_description
1 polymer ?
#
loop_
_entity_poly.entity_id
_entity_poly.type
_entity_poly.pdbx_seq_one_letter_code
_entity_poly.pdbx_strand_id
1 'polypeptide(L)'
;MNLTIITGLSGSGKSVALSALEDLDYYCTDNLPASMLASFGKELNAIHSGEGGEIAVSIDSRNRQFLENLPLHLQQLDKINLPYSIIFLEADENELLTRFNQTRRKHPLSSDTVSLREA
;
A
#
# COMPACT_ATOMS: atom_id res chain seq x y z
N MET A 1 14.70 -12.41 0.43
CA MET A 1 13.32 -11.97 0.70
C MET A 1 13.37 -10.49 1.01
N ASN A 2 12.78 -9.69 0.14
CA ASN A 2 12.62 -8.24 0.32
C ASN A 2 11.12 -7.92 0.33
N LEU A 3 10.68 -7.07 1.27
CA LEU A 3 9.29 -6.61 1.32
C LEU A 3 9.15 -5.31 0.52
N THR A 4 8.40 -5.34 -0.57
CA THR A 4 8.04 -4.16 -1.34
C THR A 4 6.72 -3.57 -0.84
N ILE A 5 6.76 -2.33 -0.37
CA ILE A 5 5.58 -1.61 0.11
C ILE A 5 5.18 -0.59 -0.95
N ILE A 6 3.99 -0.76 -1.53
CA ILE A 6 3.42 0.15 -2.52
C ILE A 6 2.42 1.06 -1.82
N THR A 7 2.55 2.37 -1.99
CA THR A 7 1.61 3.34 -1.45
C THR A 7 1.40 4.52 -2.40
N GLY A 8 0.47 5.41 -2.04
CA GLY A 8 0.01 6.52 -2.87
C GLY A 8 -1.49 6.72 -2.79
N LEU A 9 -1.99 7.80 -3.39
CA LEU A 9 -3.41 8.17 -3.36
C LEU A 9 -4.30 7.18 -4.13
N SER A 10 -5.60 7.20 -3.85
CA SER A 10 -6.58 6.43 -4.64
C SER A 10 -6.51 6.86 -6.11
N GLY A 11 -6.44 5.91 -7.04
CA GLY A 11 -6.29 6.20 -8.47
C GLY A 11 -4.85 6.45 -8.96
N SER A 12 -3.84 6.41 -8.07
CA SER A 12 -2.44 6.58 -8.47
C SER A 12 -1.83 5.39 -9.23
N GLY A 13 -2.53 4.26 -9.28
CA GLY A 13 -2.07 3.05 -9.99
C GLY A 13 -1.50 1.95 -9.10
N LYS A 14 -1.68 2.01 -7.78
CA LYS A 14 -1.21 0.96 -6.84
C LYS A 14 -1.60 -0.45 -7.26
N SER A 15 -2.85 -0.66 -7.69
CA SER A 15 -3.33 -1.97 -8.14
C SER A 15 -2.61 -2.44 -9.40
N VAL A 16 -2.30 -1.52 -10.33
CA VAL A 16 -1.55 -1.84 -11.56
C VAL A 16 -0.11 -2.23 -11.22
N ALA A 17 0.53 -1.48 -10.30
CA ALA A 17 1.87 -1.82 -9.84
C ALA A 17 1.91 -3.17 -9.11
N LEU A 18 0.89 -3.47 -8.30
CA LEU A 18 0.79 -4.76 -7.61
C LEU A 18 0.62 -5.91 -8.61
N SER A 19 -0.26 -5.77 -9.61
CA SER A 19 -0.40 -6.77 -10.68
C SER A 19 0.89 -6.97 -11.48
N ALA A 20 1.63 -5.90 -11.77
CA ALA A 20 2.92 -6.02 -12.45
C ALA A 20 3.98 -6.75 -11.62
N LEU A 21 3.94 -6.64 -10.29
CA LEU A 21 4.80 -7.41 -9.40
C LEU A 21 4.34 -8.87 -9.30
N GLU A 22 3.04 -9.12 -9.31
CA GLU A 22 2.47 -10.47 -9.36
C GLU A 22 2.92 -11.22 -10.64
N ASP A 23 2.94 -10.53 -11.79
CA ASP A 23 3.50 -11.05 -13.05
C ASP A 23 5.02 -11.35 -12.97
N LEU A 24 5.71 -10.81 -11.98
CA LEU A 24 7.14 -11.06 -11.67
C LEU A 24 7.32 -12.06 -10.52
N ASP A 25 6.30 -12.89 -10.25
CA ASP A 25 6.27 -13.91 -9.20
C ASP A 25 6.34 -13.36 -7.76
N TYR A 26 5.96 -12.10 -7.53
CA TYR A 26 5.82 -11.58 -6.16
C TYR A 26 4.56 -12.13 -5.50
N TYR A 27 4.68 -12.53 -4.23
CA TYR A 27 3.50 -12.76 -3.40
C TYR A 27 2.87 -11.42 -3.02
N CYS A 28 1.71 -11.12 -3.59
CA CYS A 28 1.06 -9.83 -3.51
C CYS A 28 -0.11 -9.82 -2.51
N THR A 29 -0.18 -8.80 -1.65
CA THR A 29 -1.34 -8.55 -0.78
C THR A 29 -1.83 -7.12 -0.97
N ASP A 30 -3.08 -6.97 -1.41
CA ASP A 30 -3.70 -5.66 -1.64
C ASP A 30 -4.40 -5.13 -0.37
N ASN A 31 -4.40 -3.82 -0.20
CA ASN A 31 -5.13 -3.08 0.82
C ASN A 31 -4.82 -3.56 2.25
N LEU A 32 -3.55 -3.84 2.55
CA LEU A 32 -3.09 -4.22 3.87
C LEU A 32 -3.27 -3.02 4.82
N PRO A 33 -4.04 -3.18 5.93
CA PRO A 33 -4.09 -2.15 6.96
C PRO A 33 -2.69 -1.97 7.52
N ALA A 34 -2.20 -0.74 7.53
CA ALA A 34 -0.84 -0.48 7.96
C ALA A 34 -0.54 -0.83 9.41
N SER A 35 -1.55 -0.80 10.28
CA SER A 35 -1.44 -1.29 11.66
C SER A 35 -0.98 -2.75 11.72
N MET A 36 -1.24 -3.52 10.65
CA MET A 36 -0.82 -4.91 10.51
C MET A 36 0.53 -5.07 9.82
N LEU A 37 1.19 -4.00 9.35
CA LEU A 37 2.46 -4.10 8.63
C LEU A 37 3.53 -4.81 9.47
N ALA A 38 3.65 -4.44 10.75
CA ALA A 38 4.66 -5.02 11.63
C ALA A 38 4.37 -6.47 12.01
N SER A 39 3.09 -6.83 12.24
CA SER A 39 2.72 -8.23 12.51
C SER A 39 2.92 -9.08 11.27
N PHE A 40 2.54 -8.57 10.10
CA PHE A 40 2.75 -9.23 8.81
C PHE A 40 4.23 -9.49 8.56
N GLY A 41 5.09 -8.47 8.70
CA GLY A 41 6.54 -8.63 8.55
C GLY A 41 7.16 -9.64 9.51
N LYS A 42 6.65 -9.75 10.75
CA LYS A 42 7.08 -10.79 11.71
C LYS A 42 6.71 -12.19 11.24
N GLU A 43 5.48 -12.38 10.75
CA GLU A 43 5.05 -13.67 10.21
C GLU A 43 5.88 -14.06 8.99
N LEU A 44 6.13 -13.11 8.08
CA LEU A 44 7.00 -13.33 6.92
C LEU A 44 8.39 -13.80 7.34
N ASN A 45 9.02 -13.09 8.28
CA ASN A 45 10.36 -13.42 8.77
C ASN A 45 10.41 -14.80 9.45
N ALA A 46 9.32 -15.22 10.11
CA ALA A 46 9.24 -16.53 10.75
C ALA A 46 9.05 -17.69 9.74
N ILE A 47 8.24 -17.48 8.70
CA ILE A 47 7.89 -18.50 7.71
C ILE A 47 9.07 -18.78 6.76
N HIS A 48 9.83 -17.74 6.39
CA HIS A 48 10.80 -17.80 5.29
C HIS A 48 12.23 -18.19 5.71
N SER A 49 12.37 -19.22 6.54
CA SER A 49 13.68 -19.69 7.00
C SER A 49 14.49 -20.48 5.95
N GLY A 50 14.04 -20.59 4.69
CA GLY A 50 14.62 -21.54 3.72
C GLY A 50 14.54 -21.21 2.24
N GLU A 51 13.45 -20.63 1.72
CA GLU A 51 13.31 -20.30 0.29
C GLU A 51 12.76 -18.88 0.15
N GLY A 52 13.57 -17.96 -0.39
CA GLY A 52 13.27 -16.53 -0.45
C GLY A 52 12.32 -16.15 -1.56
N GLY A 53 11.03 -15.92 -1.25
CA GLY A 53 10.11 -15.23 -2.15
C GLY A 53 10.25 -13.70 -2.07
N GLU A 54 9.91 -13.03 -3.17
CA GLU A 54 9.71 -11.58 -3.19
C GLU A 54 8.25 -11.28 -2.81
N ILE A 55 8.03 -10.28 -1.96
CA ILE A 55 6.70 -10.00 -1.41
C ILE A 55 6.35 -8.55 -1.67
N ALA A 56 5.12 -8.30 -2.13
CA ALA A 56 4.60 -6.96 -2.32
C ALA A 56 3.33 -6.75 -1.51
N VAL A 57 3.24 -5.61 -0.83
CA VAL A 57 2.02 -5.20 -0.12
C VAL A 57 1.61 -3.81 -0.59
N SER A 58 0.32 -3.63 -0.83
CA SER A 58 -0.24 -2.29 -1.04
C SER A 58 -0.80 -1.75 0.28
N ILE A 59 -0.43 -0.51 0.62
CA ILE A 59 -0.92 0.19 1.80
C ILE A 59 -1.58 1.49 1.35
N ASP A 60 -2.83 1.67 1.74
CA ASP A 60 -3.61 2.85 1.38
C ASP A 60 -3.39 4.00 2.35
N SER A 61 -3.04 5.18 1.81
CA SER A 61 -2.78 6.41 2.57
C SER A 61 -4.04 7.16 3.02
N ARG A 62 -5.25 6.67 2.74
CA ARG A 62 -6.53 7.32 3.09
C ARG A 62 -6.71 7.59 4.59
N ASN A 63 -5.96 6.93 5.46
CA ASN A 63 -6.00 7.18 6.90
C ASN A 63 -4.82 8.08 7.32
N ARG A 64 -5.10 9.36 7.58
CA ARG A 64 -4.06 10.35 7.99
C ARG A 64 -3.38 9.95 9.31
N GLN A 65 -4.12 9.37 10.25
CA GLN A 65 -3.60 8.82 11.50
C GLN A 65 -2.66 7.62 11.26
N PHE A 66 -2.77 6.95 10.11
CA PHE A 66 -1.83 5.92 9.73
C PHE A 66 -0.48 6.51 9.28
N LEU A 67 -0.45 7.55 8.44
CA LEU A 67 0.81 8.14 7.98
C LEU A 67 1.69 8.60 9.16
N GLU A 68 1.06 9.05 10.25
CA GLU A 68 1.74 9.40 11.50
C GLU A 68 2.41 8.20 12.19
N ASN A 69 1.82 7.00 12.08
CA ASN A 69 2.31 5.78 12.73
C ASN A 69 3.19 4.90 11.83
N LEU A 70 3.23 5.15 10.52
CA LEU A 70 4.06 4.39 9.58
C LEU A 70 5.52 4.30 10.01
N PRO A 71 6.20 5.38 10.46
CA PRO A 71 7.59 5.30 10.92
C PRO A 71 7.80 4.32 12.07
N LEU A 72 6.84 4.24 13.01
CA LEU A 72 6.89 3.29 14.13
C LEU A 72 6.82 1.84 13.63
N HIS A 73 5.95 1.57 12.65
CA HIS A 73 5.83 0.25 12.05
C HIS A 73 7.08 -0.15 11.27
N LEU A 74 7.68 0.78 10.52
CA LEU A 74 8.95 0.53 9.81
C LEU A 74 10.09 0.23 10.79
N GLN A 75 10.20 0.97 11.90
CA GLN A 75 11.17 0.66 12.96
C GLN A 75 10.98 -0.74 13.56
N GLN A 76 9.76 -1.26 13.60
CA GLN A 76 9.51 -2.63 14.05
C GLN A 76 9.98 -3.67 13.04
N LEU A 77 9.98 -3.36 11.75
CA LEU A 77 10.59 -4.19 10.69
C LEU A 77 12.11 -4.15 10.77
N ASP A 78 12.70 -2.96 11.00
CA ASP A 78 14.15 -2.82 11.18
C ASP A 78 14.65 -3.67 12.35
N LYS A 79 13.91 -3.70 13.47
CA LYS A 79 14.25 -4.51 14.66
C LYS A 79 14.30 -6.02 14.41
N ILE A 80 13.62 -6.50 13.38
CA ILE A 80 13.63 -7.91 12.98
C ILE A 80 14.54 -8.18 11.78
N ASN A 81 15.32 -7.18 11.35
CA ASN A 81 16.21 -7.22 10.18
C ASN A 81 15.51 -7.64 8.88
N LEU A 82 14.22 -7.29 8.71
CA LEU A 82 13.52 -7.55 7.46
C LEU A 82 13.81 -6.41 6.47
N PRO A 83 14.50 -6.67 5.34
CA PRO A 83 14.72 -5.64 4.33
C PRO A 83 13.40 -5.29 3.64
N TYR A 84 13.22 -3.99 3.37
CA TYR A 84 12.06 -3.49 2.65
C TYR A 84 12.42 -2.36 1.69
N SER A 85 11.55 -2.12 0.72
CA SER A 85 11.61 -1.03 -0.23
C SER A 85 10.23 -0.37 -0.33
N ILE A 86 10.18 0.96 -0.48
CA ILE A 86 8.92 1.70 -0.55
C ILE A 86 8.80 2.31 -1.95
N ILE A 87 7.68 2.03 -2.61
CA ILE A 87 7.27 2.64 -3.88
C ILE A 87 6.11 3.58 -3.59
N PHE A 88 6.32 4.87 -3.82
CA PHE A 88 5.28 5.90 -3.72
C PHE A 88 4.80 6.28 -5.12
N LEU A 89 3.53 6.03 -5.42
CA LEU A 89 2.93 6.35 -6.72
C LEU A 89 2.12 7.64 -6.63
N GLU A 90 2.44 8.58 -7.52
CA GLU A 90 1.78 9.87 -7.66
C GLU A 90 1.14 10.02 -9.03
N ALA A 91 0.12 10.86 -9.09
CA ALA A 91 -0.43 11.40 -10.31
C ALA A 91 -1.01 12.78 -10.01
N ASP A 92 -1.17 13.60 -11.06
CA ASP A 92 -1.79 14.90 -10.93
C ASP A 92 -3.23 14.80 -10.39
N GLU A 93 -3.66 15.78 -9.60
CA GLU A 93 -5.00 15.80 -8.98
C GLU A 93 -6.13 15.64 -10.01
N ASN A 94 -6.01 16.33 -11.15
CA ASN A 94 -6.99 16.24 -12.24
C ASN A 94 -7.03 14.85 -12.88
N GLU A 95 -5.89 14.17 -12.96
CA GLU A 95 -5.79 12.78 -13.43
C GLU A 95 -6.43 11.82 -12.43
N LEU A 96 -6.15 11.98 -11.13
CA LEU A 96 -6.77 11.18 -10.07
C LEU A 96 -8.30 11.30 -10.10
N LEU A 97 -8.83 12.52 -10.23
CA LEU A 97 -10.27 12.78 -10.36
C LEU A 97 -10.86 12.14 -11.62
N THR A 98 -10.16 12.23 -12.75
CA THR A 98 -10.60 11.65 -14.02
C THR A 98 -10.69 10.13 -13.93
N ARG A 99 -9.64 9.47 -13.41
CA ARG A 99 -9.60 8.03 -13.20
C ARG A 99 -10.66 7.57 -12.21
N PHE A 100 -10.90 8.35 -11.17
CA PHE A 100 -11.96 8.06 -10.21
C PHE A 100 -13.34 8.10 -10.87
N ASN A 101 -13.64 9.12 -11.68
CA ASN A 101 -14.90 9.23 -12.41
C ASN A 101 -15.12 8.10 -13.44
N GLN A 102 -14.04 7.52 -13.97
CA GLN A 102 -14.10 6.36 -14.87
C GLN A 102 -14.49 5.07 -14.11
N THR A 103 -14.11 4.96 -12.84
CA THR A 103 -14.62 3.91 -11.96
C THR A 103 -16.02 4.30 -11.50
N ARG A 104 -17.08 3.65 -11.98
CA ARG A 104 -18.49 3.97 -11.63
C ARG A 104 -18.87 3.81 -10.14
N ARG A 105 -17.91 3.79 -9.21
CA ARG A 105 -18.11 3.64 -7.77
C ARG A 105 -18.14 5.02 -7.09
N LYS A 106 -19.10 5.25 -6.19
CA LYS A 106 -19.11 6.44 -5.32
C LYS A 106 -17.87 6.43 -4.41
N HIS A 107 -17.29 7.61 -4.16
CA HIS A 107 -16.13 7.75 -3.27
C HIS A 107 -16.56 7.48 -1.81
N PRO A 108 -15.89 6.59 -1.07
CA PRO A 108 -16.28 6.24 0.31
C PRO A 108 -16.28 7.41 1.29
N LEU A 109 -15.52 8.48 0.97
CA LEU A 109 -15.42 9.69 1.77
C LEU A 109 -16.18 10.89 1.16
N SER A 110 -16.79 10.73 -0.02
CA SER A 110 -17.66 11.76 -0.59
C SER A 110 -19.09 11.55 -0.10
N SER A 111 -19.68 12.62 0.40
CA SER A 111 -21.11 12.71 0.73
C SER A 111 -21.72 13.89 -0.04
N ASP A 112 -23.02 14.12 0.09
CA ASP A 112 -23.68 15.28 -0.51
C ASP A 112 -23.12 16.63 -0.01
N THR A 113 -22.29 16.61 1.06
CA THR A 113 -21.66 17.78 1.67
C THR A 113 -20.14 17.83 1.49
N VAL A 114 -19.50 16.78 0.95
CA VAL A 114 -18.05 16.73 0.73
C VAL A 114 -17.79 16.44 -0.74
N SER A 115 -17.25 17.44 -1.44
CA SER A 115 -16.97 17.31 -2.86
C SER A 115 -15.86 16.29 -3.10
N LEU A 116 -15.84 15.69 -4.29
CA LEU A 116 -14.78 14.76 -4.71
C LEU A 116 -13.37 15.37 -4.67
N ARG A 117 -13.26 16.71 -4.67
CA ARG A 117 -11.98 17.41 -4.53
C ARG A 117 -11.50 17.48 -3.07
N GLU A 118 -12.44 17.42 -2.11
CA GLU A 118 -12.16 17.55 -0.68
C GLU A 118 -12.08 16.19 0.03
N ALA A 119 -12.64 15.15 -0.58
CA ALA A 119 -12.68 13.77 -0.08
C ALA A 119 -11.44 12.96 -0.45
#